data_AF-A0A524M0G0-F1
#
_entry.id   AF-A0A524M0G0-F1
#
_cell.length_a   1.000
_cell.length_b   1.000
_cell.length_c   1.000
_cell.angle_alpha   90.00
_cell.angle_beta   90.00
_cell.angle_gamma   90.00
#
_symmetry.space_group_name_H-M   'P 1'
#
loop_
_entity.id
_entity.type
_entity.pdbx_description
1 polymer ?
#
loop_
_entity_poly.entity_id
_entity_poly.type
_entity_poly.pdbx_seq_one_letter_code
_entity_poly.pdbx_strand_id
1 'polypeptide(L)'
;MAIDKGPNKQPVKQKSKYKQGVFGLVHTTFNLWLRKLPQYAVIVGITGTVLLVLQSMLLLSIFGIVGFDLLELIGTAPLDVVLNLLIYDIQVGILVLVVILSVTGLAVYAVVAGAAIHFALTDYESPNSGDIR
;
A
#
# COMPACT_ATOMS: atom_id res chain seq x y z
N MET A 1 -42.78 -0.49 49.45
CA MET A 1 -41.93 -1.17 48.45
C MET A 1 -40.74 -0.29 48.17
N ALA A 2 -39.56 -0.68 48.68
CA ALA A 2 -38.31 0.00 48.35
C ALA A 2 -37.82 -0.53 47.00
N ILE A 3 -37.63 0.37 46.03
CA ILE A 3 -37.06 0.03 44.72
C ILE A 3 -35.54 -0.05 44.91
N ASP A 4 -35.02 -1.27 44.83
CA ASP A 4 -33.60 -1.59 44.83
C ASP A 4 -32.92 -0.93 43.62
N LYS A 5 -32.16 0.13 43.88
CA LYS A 5 -31.28 0.75 42.89
C LYS A 5 -29.98 -0.03 42.90
N GLY A 6 -29.88 -0.99 41.98
CA GLY A 6 -28.63 -1.71 41.71
C GLY A 6 -27.45 -0.76 41.49
N PRO A 7 -26.22 -1.24 41.73
CA PRO A 7 -25.04 -0.39 41.82
C PRO A 7 -24.81 0.39 40.52
N ASN A 8 -24.87 1.70 40.67
CA ASN A 8 -24.59 2.71 39.66
C ASN A 8 -23.23 2.40 39.01
N LYS A 9 -23.22 1.90 37.77
CA LYS A 9 -22.00 1.68 37.00
C LYS A 9 -21.33 3.04 36.85
N GLN A 10 -20.23 3.24 37.58
CA GLN A 10 -19.40 4.43 37.45
C GLN A 10 -19.06 4.60 35.96
N PRO A 11 -19.18 5.82 35.39
CA PRO A 11 -18.70 6.05 34.04
C PRO A 11 -17.22 5.67 34.05
N VAL A 12 -16.86 4.68 33.23
CA VAL A 12 -15.47 4.28 33.01
C VAL A 12 -14.74 5.56 32.66
N LYS A 13 -13.92 6.06 33.60
CA LYS A 13 -13.07 7.22 33.35
C LYS A 13 -12.25 6.87 32.11
N GLN A 14 -12.63 7.43 30.98
CA GLN A 14 -11.86 7.44 29.75
C GLN A 14 -10.58 8.17 30.12
N LYS A 15 -9.57 7.41 30.56
CA LYS A 15 -8.27 7.95 30.91
C LYS A 15 -7.79 8.66 29.66
N SER A 16 -7.81 9.99 29.70
CA SER A 16 -7.23 10.85 28.69
C SER A 16 -5.80 10.36 28.44
N LYS A 17 -5.63 9.61 27.35
CA LYS A 17 -4.35 9.08 26.86
C LYS A 17 -3.48 10.18 26.22
N TYR A 18 -3.93 11.44 26.27
CA TYR A 18 -3.25 12.60 25.70
C TYR A 18 -2.26 13.26 26.69
N LYS A 19 -1.59 12.45 27.51
CA LYS A 19 -0.48 12.91 28.37
C LYS A 19 0.79 12.09 28.16
N GLN A 20 0.91 11.44 27.01
CA GLN A 20 2.17 10.86 26.56
C GLN A 20 2.89 11.92 25.73
N GLY A 21 4.05 12.37 26.21
CA GLY A 21 4.90 13.32 25.49
C GLY A 21 5.24 12.79 24.09
N VAL A 22 5.74 13.68 23.22
CA VAL A 22 6.07 13.41 21.80
C VAL A 22 6.74 12.04 21.58
N PHE A 23 7.64 11.62 22.47
CA PHE A 23 8.31 10.31 22.44
C PHE A 23 7.39 9.09 22.63
N GLY A 24 6.37 9.17 23.49
CA GLY A 24 5.39 8.10 23.68
C GLY A 24 4.45 7.95 22.47
N LEU A 25 4.15 9.06 21.80
CA LEU A 25 3.41 9.05 20.54
C LEU A 25 4.23 8.36 19.44
N VAL A 26 5.51 8.72 19.31
CA VAL A 26 6.42 8.11 18.31
C VAL A 26 6.59 6.61 18.57
N HIS A 27 6.82 6.19 19.82
CA HIS A 27 6.98 4.77 20.13
C HIS A 27 5.70 3.96 19.84
N THR A 28 4.55 4.50 20.18
CA THR A 28 3.26 3.85 19.89
C THR A 28 2.99 3.79 18.38
N THR A 29 3.33 4.86 17.65
CA THR A 29 3.25 4.94 16.20
C THR A 29 4.17 3.90 15.55
N PHE A 30 5.44 3.84 15.96
CA PHE A 30 6.42 2.93 15.39
C PHE A 30 6.04 1.46 15.64
N ASN A 31 5.52 1.13 16.82
CA ASN A 31 5.07 -0.22 17.14
C ASN A 31 3.82 -0.63 16.35
N LEU A 32 2.89 0.31 16.09
CA LEU A 32 1.75 0.11 15.20
C LEU A 32 2.20 -0.12 13.75
N TRP A 33 3.11 0.73 13.26
CA TRP A 33 3.71 0.59 11.94
C TRP A 33 4.41 -0.76 11.80
N LEU A 34 5.25 -1.17 12.75
CA LEU A 34 6.00 -2.43 12.68
C LEU A 34 5.08 -3.67 12.67
N ARG A 35 3.98 -3.64 13.44
CA ARG A 35 3.03 -4.77 13.51
C ARG A 35 2.22 -4.94 12.22
N LYS A 36 1.95 -3.84 11.51
CA LYS A 36 1.04 -3.82 10.36
C LYS A 36 1.75 -3.66 9.01
N LEU A 37 3.00 -3.17 8.98
CA LEU A 37 3.87 -3.11 7.81
C LEU A 37 3.92 -4.42 7.02
N PRO A 38 4.07 -5.60 7.67
CA PRO A 38 4.08 -6.87 6.95
C PRO A 38 2.76 -7.12 6.22
N GLN A 39 1.62 -6.78 6.83
CA GLN A 39 0.29 -6.96 6.25
C GLN A 39 0.10 -6.05 5.03
N TYR A 40 0.57 -4.80 5.09
CA TYR A 40 0.61 -3.90 3.93
C TYR A 40 1.57 -4.38 2.84
N ALA A 41 2.77 -4.82 3.22
CA ALA A 41 3.77 -5.34 2.31
C ALA A 41 3.26 -6.59 1.58
N VAL A 42 2.44 -7.42 2.24
CA VAL A 42 1.81 -8.58 1.60
C VAL A 42 0.77 -8.13 0.56
N ILE A 43 -0.11 -7.19 0.88
CA ILE A 43 -1.14 -6.73 -0.09
C ILE A 43 -0.47 -6.06 -1.29
N VAL A 44 0.41 -5.09 -1.04
CA VAL A 44 1.13 -4.37 -2.10
C VAL A 44 2.02 -5.33 -2.89
N GLY A 45 2.70 -6.26 -2.20
CA GLY A 45 3.58 -7.25 -2.82
C GLY A 45 2.83 -8.24 -3.70
N ILE A 46 1.67 -8.76 -3.25
CA ILE A 46 0.83 -9.65 -4.07
C ILE A 46 0.33 -8.91 -5.29
N THR A 47 -0.22 -7.70 -5.14
CA THR A 47 -0.73 -6.94 -6.29
C THR A 47 0.39 -6.58 -7.28
N GLY A 48 1.56 -6.17 -6.77
CA GLY A 48 2.73 -5.91 -7.60
C GLY A 48 3.21 -7.15 -8.35
N THR A 49 3.24 -8.31 -7.68
CA THR A 49 3.63 -9.58 -8.31
C THR A 49 2.64 -9.99 -9.41
N VAL A 50 1.33 -9.87 -9.17
CA VAL A 50 0.30 -10.18 -10.18
C VAL A 50 0.45 -9.27 -11.40
N LEU A 51 0.66 -7.98 -11.18
CA LEU A 51 0.87 -7.02 -12.27
C LEU A 51 2.12 -7.38 -13.09
N LEU A 52 3.22 -7.71 -12.41
CA LEU A 52 4.48 -8.09 -13.05
C LEU A 52 4.33 -9.37 -13.88
N VAL A 53 3.61 -10.37 -13.37
CA VAL A 53 3.31 -11.60 -14.12
C VAL A 53 2.48 -11.29 -15.38
N LEU A 54 1.43 -10.45 -15.26
CA LEU A 54 0.61 -10.06 -16.40
C LEU A 54 1.41 -9.30 -17.46
N GLN A 55 2.24 -8.34 -17.04
CA GLN A 55 3.13 -7.61 -17.94
C GLN A 55 4.13 -8.54 -18.62
N SER A 56 4.72 -9.46 -17.87
CA SER A 56 5.66 -10.45 -18.40
C SER A 56 5.01 -11.35 -19.46
N MET A 57 3.78 -11.81 -19.22
CA MET A 57 3.04 -12.63 -20.18
C MET A 57 2.71 -11.86 -21.47
N LEU A 58 2.30 -10.59 -21.35
CA LEU A 58 2.04 -9.74 -22.51
C LEU A 58 3.31 -9.50 -23.35
N LEU A 59 4.41 -9.15 -22.69
CA LEU A 59 5.69 -8.90 -23.36
C LEU A 59 6.24 -10.17 -24.00
N LEU A 60 6.14 -11.32 -23.32
CA LEU A 60 6.52 -12.61 -23.88
C LEU A 60 5.67 -12.96 -25.11
N SER A 61 4.38 -12.65 -25.10
CA SER A 61 3.49 -12.94 -26.24
C SER A 61 3.76 -12.08 -27.46
N ILE A 62 4.23 -10.84 -27.29
CA ILE A 62 4.41 -9.88 -28.40
C ILE A 62 5.86 -9.88 -28.90
N PHE A 63 6.82 -9.86 -27.99
CA PHE A 63 8.25 -9.69 -28.28
C PHE A 63 9.09 -10.96 -28.00
N GLY A 64 8.48 -12.03 -27.50
CA GLY A 64 9.20 -13.23 -27.09
C GLY A 64 10.09 -12.98 -25.88
N ILE A 65 11.20 -13.73 -25.77
CA ILE A 65 12.13 -13.64 -24.64
C ILE A 65 12.79 -12.26 -24.54
N VAL A 66 12.99 -11.56 -25.66
CA VAL A 66 13.57 -10.21 -25.69
C VAL A 66 12.67 -9.19 -24.99
N GLY A 67 11.37 -9.47 -24.88
CA GLY A 67 10.42 -8.64 -24.14
C GLY A 67 10.70 -8.54 -22.64
N PHE A 68 11.45 -9.48 -22.05
CA PHE A 68 11.79 -9.42 -20.62
C PHE A 68 12.72 -8.23 -20.29
N ASP A 69 13.58 -7.82 -21.21
CA ASP A 69 14.46 -6.65 -21.01
C ASP A 69 13.65 -5.35 -20.88
N LEU A 70 12.43 -5.33 -21.42
CA LEU A 70 11.52 -4.19 -21.31
C LEU A 70 10.82 -4.11 -19.95
N LEU A 71 10.82 -5.19 -19.15
CA LEU A 71 10.24 -5.15 -17.79
C LEU A 71 11.04 -4.22 -16.87
N GLU A 72 12.37 -4.22 -17.02
CA GLU A 72 13.24 -3.31 -16.26
C GLU A 72 12.97 -1.84 -16.63
N LEU A 73 12.64 -1.59 -17.90
CA LEU A 73 12.29 -0.27 -18.40
C LEU A 73 10.92 0.21 -17.90
N ILE A 74 9.92 -0.68 -17.84
CA ILE A 74 8.56 -0.39 -17.36
C ILE A 74 8.53 -0.23 -15.83
N GLY A 75 9.52 -0.77 -15.12
CA GLY A 75 9.76 -0.50 -13.70
C GLY A 75 8.64 -0.96 -12.75
N THR A 76 8.93 -0.90 -11.44
CA THR A 76 7.93 -1.14 -10.38
C THR A 76 7.47 0.16 -9.73
N ALA A 77 8.25 1.24 -9.85
CA ALA A 77 7.90 2.56 -9.34
C ALA A 77 7.58 3.54 -10.49
N PRO A 78 6.58 4.41 -10.30
CA PRO A 78 6.22 5.46 -11.26
C PRO A 78 7.37 6.39 -11.65
N LEU A 79 8.28 6.65 -10.71
CA LEU A 79 9.43 7.52 -10.94
C LEU A 79 10.44 6.87 -11.89
N ASP A 80 10.65 5.56 -11.75
CA ASP A 80 11.59 4.80 -12.56
C ASP A 80 11.17 4.83 -14.03
N VAL A 81 9.87 4.69 -14.31
CA VAL A 81 9.31 4.85 -15.66
C VAL A 81 9.71 6.20 -16.28
N VAL A 82 9.48 7.29 -15.54
CA VAL A 82 9.72 8.64 -16.06
C VAL A 82 11.20 8.86 -16.31
N LEU A 83 12.05 8.41 -15.39
CA LEU A 83 13.50 8.49 -15.54
C LEU A 83 13.99 7.62 -16.71
N ASN A 84 13.48 6.41 -16.85
CA ASN A 84 13.81 5.49 -17.93
C ASN A 84 13.42 6.05 -19.30
N LEU A 85 12.24 6.67 -19.42
CA LEU A 85 11.82 7.34 -20.65
C LEU A 85 12.71 8.55 -21.03
N LEU A 86 13.37 9.15 -20.04
CA LEU A 86 14.22 10.34 -20.25
C LEU A 86 15.67 9.96 -20.58
N ILE A 87 16.11 8.77 -20.16
CA ILE A 87 17.51 8.30 -20.29
C ILE A 87 17.67 7.32 -21.46
N TYR A 88 16.67 6.49 -21.78
CA TYR A 88 16.74 5.49 -22.84
C TYR A 88 16.19 5.99 -24.17
N ASP A 89 16.94 5.74 -25.25
CA ASP A 89 16.46 5.93 -26.62
C ASP A 89 15.64 4.69 -27.04
N ILE A 90 14.32 4.85 -27.09
CA ILE A 90 13.37 3.77 -27.35
C ILE A 90 12.84 3.90 -28.78
N GLN A 91 12.90 2.81 -29.56
CA GLN A 91 12.26 2.77 -30.88
C GLN A 91 10.76 3.09 -30.79
N VAL A 92 10.29 3.95 -31.69
CA VAL A 92 8.90 4.45 -31.73
C VAL A 92 7.85 3.33 -31.70
N GLY A 93 8.13 2.18 -32.31
CA GLY A 93 7.23 1.02 -32.31
C GLY A 93 7.03 0.37 -30.93
N ILE A 94 8.03 0.46 -30.06
CA ILE A 94 8.01 -0.10 -28.70
C ILE A 94 7.56 0.96 -27.69
N LEU A 95 7.85 2.24 -27.98
CA LEU A 95 7.54 3.40 -27.13
C LEU A 95 6.05 3.44 -26.74
N VAL A 96 5.15 3.28 -27.70
CA VAL A 96 3.69 3.35 -27.43
C VAL A 96 3.26 2.27 -26.43
N LEU A 97 3.77 1.05 -26.61
CA LEU A 97 3.44 -0.07 -25.73
C LEU A 97 4.04 0.12 -24.34
N VAL A 98 5.29 0.57 -24.24
CA VAL A 98 5.94 0.90 -22.96
C VAL A 98 5.18 1.99 -22.23
N VAL A 99 4.75 3.05 -22.92
CA VAL A 99 3.96 4.13 -22.34
C VAL A 99 2.61 3.61 -21.81
N ILE A 100 1.90 2.78 -22.58
CA ILE A 100 0.61 2.21 -22.14
C ILE A 100 0.79 1.32 -20.91
N LEU A 101 1.77 0.41 -20.93
CA LEU A 101 2.04 -0.49 -19.80
C LEU A 101 2.49 0.30 -18.56
N SER A 102 3.27 1.36 -18.75
CA SER A 102 3.74 2.20 -17.67
C SER A 102 2.62 3.04 -17.06
N VAL A 103 1.75 3.66 -17.87
CA VAL A 103 0.57 4.39 -17.39
C VAL A 103 -0.37 3.45 -16.62
N THR A 104 -0.56 2.23 -17.13
CA THR A 104 -1.36 1.21 -16.45
C THR A 104 -0.74 0.82 -15.11
N GLY A 105 0.57 0.59 -15.07
CA GLY A 105 1.29 0.29 -13.83
C GLY A 105 1.20 1.42 -12.82
N LEU A 106 1.30 2.67 -13.27
CA LEU A 106 1.16 3.86 -12.44
C LEU A 106 -0.25 3.97 -11.85
N ALA A 107 -1.29 3.71 -12.65
CA ALA A 107 -2.67 3.71 -12.19
C ALA A 107 -2.91 2.64 -11.11
N VAL A 108 -2.42 1.41 -11.34
CA VAL A 108 -2.52 0.31 -10.36
C VAL A 108 -1.76 0.67 -9.08
N TYR A 109 -0.54 1.19 -9.20
CA TYR A 109 0.25 1.62 -8.06
C TYR A 109 -0.46 2.72 -7.25
N ALA A 110 -1.05 3.71 -7.92
CA ALA A 110 -1.80 4.79 -7.26
C ALA A 110 -3.01 4.26 -6.49
N VAL A 111 -3.76 3.31 -7.07
CA VAL A 111 -4.89 2.66 -6.39
C VAL A 111 -4.42 1.87 -5.17
N VAL A 112 -3.36 1.08 -5.31
CA VAL A 112 -2.81 0.25 -4.23
C VAL A 112 -2.23 1.11 -3.11
N ALA A 113 -1.46 2.15 -3.45
CA ALA A 113 -0.91 3.09 -2.47
C ALA A 113 -2.04 3.86 -1.76
N GLY A 114 -3.05 4.32 -2.50
CA GLY A 114 -4.23 4.97 -1.92
C GLY A 114 -5.00 4.06 -0.97
N ALA A 115 -5.20 2.79 -1.35
CA ALA A 115 -5.84 1.78 -0.51
C ALA A 115 -5.03 1.50 0.77
N ALA A 116 -3.70 1.39 0.66
CA ALA A 116 -2.82 1.20 1.80
C ALA A 116 -2.87 2.39 2.78
N ILE A 117 -2.88 3.63 2.26
CA ILE A 117 -3.02 4.85 3.08
C ILE A 117 -4.39 4.89 3.78
N HIS A 118 -5.47 4.60 3.05
CA HIS A 118 -6.81 4.60 3.62
C HIS A 118 -6.97 3.54 4.72
N PHE A 119 -6.42 2.35 4.50
CA PHE A 119 -6.41 1.30 5.51
C PHE A 119 -5.59 1.70 6.74
N ALA A 120 -4.41 2.32 6.53
CA ALA A 120 -3.59 2.83 7.64
C ALA A 120 -4.29 3.92 8.46
N LEU A 121 -5.04 4.82 7.81
CA LEU A 121 -5.84 5.84 8.48
C LEU A 121 -6.99 5.22 9.30
N THR A 122 -7.71 4.27 8.70
CA THR A 122 -8.81 3.54 9.36
C THR A 122 -8.34 2.80 10.62
N ASP A 123 -7.17 2.15 10.55
CA ASP A 123 -6.56 1.44 11.68
C ASP A 123 -6.05 2.42 12.76
N TYR A 124 -5.70 3.65 12.38
CA TYR A 124 -5.32 4.73 13.30
C TYR A 124 -6.51 5.28 14.09
N GLU A 125 -7.64 5.48 13.42
CA GLU A 125 -8.89 5.96 14.03
C GLU A 125 -9.51 4.91 14.96
N SER A 126 -9.31 3.63 14.66
CA SER A 126 -9.90 2.51 15.41
C SER A 126 -8.89 1.37 15.67
N PRO A 127 -7.97 1.53 16.65
CA PRO A 127 -6.95 0.53 16.93
C PRO A 127 -7.58 -0.83 17.27
N ASN A 128 -7.28 -1.87 16.48
CA ASN A 128 -7.83 -3.24 16.53
C ASN A 128 -9.19 -3.49 15.85
N SER A 129 -9.74 -2.58 15.03
CA SER A 129 -10.99 -2.88 14.29
C SER A 129 -10.83 -3.96 13.21
N GLY A 130 -9.59 -4.23 12.77
CA GLY A 130 -9.24 -5.31 11.85
C GLY A 130 -8.51 -6.52 12.47
N ASP A 131 -8.60 -6.72 13.79
CA ASP A 131 -8.01 -7.90 14.44
C ASP A 131 -8.92 -9.12 14.18
N ILE A 132 -8.59 -9.87 13.13
CA ILE A 132 -9.21 -11.19 12.88
C ILE A 132 -8.61 -12.15 13.90
N ARG A 133 -9.28 -12.28 15.05
CA ARG A 133 -9.04 -13.38 15.99
C ARG A 133 -9.72 -14.65 15.52
#